data_AF-A0AAN6EJ14-F1
#
_entry.id   AF-A0AAN6EJ14-F1
#
_cell.length_a   1.000
_cell.length_b   1.000
_cell.length_c   1.000
_cell.angle_alpha   90.00
_cell.angle_beta   90.00
_cell.angle_gamma   90.00
#
_symmetry.space_group_name_H-M   'P 1'
#
loop_
_entity.id
_entity.type
_entity.pdbx_description
1 polymer ?
#
loop_
_entity_poly.entity_id
_entity_poly.type
_entity_poly.pdbx_seq_one_letter_code
_entity_poly.pdbx_strand_id
1 'polypeptide(L)'
;MLVDLFERRATVSFYEGEPLQALSTLAYSDTYHLQLSAATAFSEISEMDTRPVTREALEPILYLLQSAHIDVQHGASAALGNLAVNVENKLLIVRMGGLEPLIRQMLSPNIDAQINSVGCITNLATAEENKMRIAKSGALLPLTRLARSRDLRVQRNAAGALLNMTHSAEHRQQLIGAGAVPVLVELLGEDDPELQYYATTALSNIAVDDSGRQLLWDTQPGLIDALVRFVDASTIKVQCQAILTLRNLASDDQYQLQIVAHGGLDSLLPLLQSEYDPLIISAAACLRNLSIHPDNEQPILHSGILPCLVDLLTQSGNEEVQCHVISALRNLVANNDADKTPFAEAGLFDHMKAVLLSPDASDNVVAEMVAALNVFVLDDSLAPYILDGGFLELLIPLTRSPQVELQYNACVTISGLAGKAGEAADRLVQVWDRPDGGLQSYLASFLAVDEGMDPVLRSIALWTVTQLLESNSPDLVNLVTSHPSIIKNIDKIASIGSLSDSELRNSAYTTDSLVGQRMSRAFDDAYGVDPENPDENDDDIYNRMINLAQDVISLVHNQDQDVWRH
;
A
#
# COMPACT_ATOMS: atom_id res chain seq x y z
N MET A 1 -35.19 -50.48 -0.21
CA MET A 1 -35.58 -49.08 -0.46
C MET A 1 -34.36 -48.20 -0.66
N LEU A 2 -33.55 -47.90 0.37
CA LEU A 2 -32.36 -47.06 0.21
C LEU A 2 -31.37 -47.57 -0.86
N VAL A 3 -31.12 -48.88 -0.94
CA VAL A 3 -30.27 -49.46 -2.00
C VAL A 3 -30.78 -49.16 -3.42
N ASP A 4 -32.10 -49.29 -3.66
CA ASP A 4 -32.74 -48.97 -4.96
C ASP A 4 -32.75 -47.45 -5.23
N LEU A 5 -32.85 -46.63 -4.19
CA LEU A 5 -32.70 -45.16 -4.32
C LEU A 5 -31.25 -44.79 -4.69
N PHE A 6 -30.25 -45.44 -4.10
CA PHE A 6 -28.83 -45.22 -4.40
C PHE A 6 -28.47 -45.60 -5.84
N GLU A 7 -29.08 -46.65 -6.39
CA GLU A 7 -28.95 -47.01 -7.81
C GLU A 7 -29.53 -45.93 -8.75
N ARG A 8 -30.44 -45.09 -8.26
CA ARG A 8 -31.08 -43.99 -9.01
C ARG A 8 -30.60 -42.59 -8.58
N ARG A 9 -29.45 -42.52 -7.91
CA ARG A 9 -28.90 -41.26 -7.36
C ARG A 9 -28.71 -40.12 -8.35
N ALA A 10 -28.66 -40.40 -9.66
CA ALA A 10 -28.56 -39.38 -10.70
C ALA A 10 -29.87 -38.58 -10.92
N THR A 11 -31.02 -39.09 -10.48
CA THR A 11 -32.34 -38.49 -10.75
C THR A 11 -33.17 -38.24 -9.49
N VAL A 12 -32.66 -38.61 -8.30
CA VAL A 12 -33.35 -38.49 -7.02
C VAL A 12 -32.56 -37.59 -6.09
N SER A 13 -33.21 -36.54 -5.57
CA SER A 13 -32.64 -35.71 -4.51
C SER A 13 -32.77 -36.42 -3.17
N PHE A 14 -31.65 -36.60 -2.47
CA PHE A 14 -31.63 -37.18 -1.12
C PHE A 14 -31.82 -36.15 0.00
N TYR A 15 -31.93 -34.87 -0.37
CA TYR A 15 -32.13 -33.76 0.56
C TYR A 15 -33.59 -33.35 0.72
N GLU A 16 -34.53 -34.08 0.12
CA GLU A 16 -35.96 -33.81 0.22
C GLU A 16 -36.81 -35.09 0.08
N GLY A 17 -38.10 -34.99 0.40
CA GLY A 17 -39.08 -36.05 0.17
C GLY A 17 -38.81 -37.37 0.92
N GLU A 18 -39.22 -38.48 0.30
CA GLU A 18 -39.12 -39.82 0.86
C GLU A 18 -37.68 -40.27 1.17
N PRO A 19 -36.66 -40.02 0.31
CA PRO A 19 -35.28 -40.35 0.62
C PRO A 19 -34.76 -39.69 1.90
N LEU A 20 -35.02 -38.38 2.08
CA LEU A 20 -34.63 -37.66 3.29
C LEU A 20 -35.39 -38.22 4.50
N GLN A 21 -36.70 -38.50 4.39
CA GLN A 21 -37.47 -39.06 5.49
C GLN A 21 -36.93 -40.43 5.94
N ALA A 22 -36.51 -41.27 4.98
CA ALA A 22 -35.89 -42.56 5.26
C ALA A 22 -34.56 -42.39 6.00
N LEU A 23 -33.67 -41.51 5.51
CA LEU A 23 -32.39 -41.24 6.15
C LEU A 23 -32.58 -40.63 7.55
N SER A 24 -33.53 -39.71 7.73
CA SER A 24 -33.88 -39.15 9.03
C SER A 24 -34.39 -40.21 10.01
N THR A 25 -35.20 -41.17 9.54
CA THR A 25 -35.68 -42.27 10.39
C THR A 25 -34.52 -43.14 10.88
N LEU A 26 -33.53 -43.41 10.01
CA LEU A 26 -32.32 -44.13 10.39
C LEU A 26 -31.45 -43.29 11.35
N ALA A 27 -31.33 -41.99 11.09
CA ALA A 27 -30.51 -41.08 11.87
C ALA A 27 -30.98 -40.95 13.32
N TYR A 28 -32.30 -40.85 13.52
CA TYR A 28 -32.93 -40.75 14.85
C TYR A 28 -33.17 -42.11 15.53
N SER A 29 -32.68 -43.21 14.98
CA SER A 29 -32.78 -44.51 15.64
C SER A 29 -31.82 -44.61 16.83
N ASP A 30 -32.22 -45.31 17.89
CA ASP A 30 -31.32 -45.66 19.00
C ASP A 30 -30.30 -46.76 18.64
N THR A 31 -30.38 -47.33 17.43
CA THR A 31 -29.53 -48.44 17.00
C THR A 31 -28.28 -47.93 16.28
N TYR A 32 -27.10 -48.22 16.83
CA TYR A 32 -25.80 -47.87 16.25
C TYR A 32 -25.69 -48.14 14.74
N HIS A 33 -26.03 -49.36 14.29
CA HIS A 33 -25.90 -49.75 12.88
C HIS A 33 -26.79 -48.93 11.94
N LEU A 34 -27.96 -48.48 12.41
CA LEU A 34 -28.87 -47.66 11.60
C LEU A 34 -28.36 -46.22 11.53
N GLN A 35 -27.89 -45.66 12.66
CA GLN A 35 -27.23 -44.37 12.68
C GLN A 35 -26.00 -44.33 11.78
N LEU A 36 -25.16 -45.37 11.84
CA LEU A 36 -23.97 -45.48 10.98
C LEU A 36 -24.35 -45.55 9.50
N SER A 37 -25.40 -46.30 9.16
CA SER A 37 -25.90 -46.38 7.78
C SER A 37 -26.37 -45.02 7.28
N ALA A 38 -27.08 -44.25 8.13
CA ALA A 38 -27.49 -42.89 7.81
C ALA A 38 -26.30 -41.95 7.61
N ALA A 39 -25.33 -41.96 8.54
CA ALA A 39 -24.14 -41.11 8.48
C ALA A 39 -23.29 -41.41 7.23
N THR A 40 -23.10 -42.68 6.89
CA THR A 40 -22.37 -43.11 5.69
C THR A 40 -23.08 -42.64 4.43
N ALA A 41 -24.40 -42.83 4.37
CA ALA A 41 -25.21 -42.36 3.25
C ALA A 41 -25.09 -40.84 3.06
N PHE A 42 -25.25 -40.05 4.14
CA PHE A 42 -25.10 -38.60 4.07
C PHE A 42 -23.71 -38.18 3.59
N SER A 43 -22.66 -38.86 4.05
CA SER A 43 -21.29 -38.60 3.60
C SER A 43 -21.15 -38.84 2.10
N GLU A 44 -21.55 -40.00 1.59
CA GLU A 44 -21.45 -40.34 0.16
C GLU A 44 -22.29 -39.41 -0.73
N ILE A 45 -23.51 -39.05 -0.28
CA ILE A 45 -24.39 -38.15 -1.02
C ILE A 45 -23.76 -36.76 -1.12
N SER A 46 -23.27 -36.23 0.01
CA SER A 46 -22.67 -34.89 0.07
C SER A 46 -21.38 -34.75 -0.72
N GLU A 47 -20.62 -35.84 -0.90
CA GLU A 47 -19.42 -35.85 -1.74
C GLU A 47 -19.76 -35.61 -3.21
N MET A 48 -20.96 -36.04 -3.64
CA MET A 48 -21.42 -35.94 -5.03
C MET A 48 -22.28 -34.69 -5.28
N ASP A 49 -22.97 -34.19 -4.25
CA ASP A 49 -23.96 -33.12 -4.39
C ASP A 49 -23.94 -32.18 -3.18
N THR A 50 -23.36 -30.99 -3.37
CA THR A 50 -23.22 -29.95 -2.35
C THR A 50 -24.20 -28.79 -2.56
N ARG A 51 -25.36 -29.02 -3.18
CA ARG A 51 -26.36 -27.96 -3.40
C ARG A 51 -26.82 -27.30 -2.09
N PRO A 52 -27.46 -26.11 -2.15
CA PRO A 52 -28.15 -25.57 -0.99
C PRO A 52 -29.18 -26.56 -0.43
N VAL A 53 -29.14 -26.80 0.88
CA VAL A 53 -30.03 -27.73 1.58
C VAL A 53 -30.91 -26.99 2.59
N THR A 54 -32.06 -27.58 2.91
CA THR A 54 -32.98 -27.01 3.88
C THR A 54 -32.58 -27.36 5.32
N ARG A 55 -33.25 -26.72 6.27
CA ARG A 55 -33.08 -27.02 7.69
C ARG A 55 -33.37 -28.50 7.99
N GLU A 56 -34.44 -29.03 7.39
CA GLU A 56 -34.91 -30.40 7.56
C GLU A 56 -33.86 -31.42 7.11
N ALA A 57 -33.06 -31.09 6.08
CA ALA A 57 -31.97 -31.94 5.61
C ALA A 57 -30.74 -31.92 6.53
N LEU A 58 -30.46 -30.79 7.20
CA LEU A 58 -29.32 -30.66 8.11
C LEU A 58 -29.59 -31.19 9.52
N GLU A 59 -30.83 -31.13 10.01
CA GLU A 59 -31.20 -31.61 11.36
C GLU A 59 -30.73 -33.05 11.66
N PRO A 60 -30.97 -34.08 10.81
CA PRO A 60 -30.50 -35.43 11.09
C PRO A 60 -28.97 -35.54 11.08
N ILE A 61 -28.27 -34.75 10.24
CA ILE A 61 -26.79 -34.73 10.21
C ILE A 61 -26.25 -34.15 11.52
N LEU A 62 -26.81 -33.03 11.99
CA LEU A 62 -26.41 -32.40 13.26
C LEU A 62 -26.76 -33.25 14.48
N TYR A 63 -27.82 -34.05 14.40
CA TYR A 63 -28.14 -35.05 15.42
C TYR A 63 -27.07 -36.16 15.47
N LEU A 64 -26.72 -36.73 14.31
CA LEU A 64 -25.68 -37.77 14.20
C LEU A 64 -24.30 -37.28 14.65
N LEU A 65 -24.00 -35.99 14.44
CA LEU A 65 -22.76 -35.34 14.89
C LEU A 65 -22.58 -35.38 16.42
N GLN A 66 -23.67 -35.57 17.16
CA GLN A 66 -23.69 -35.68 18.62
C GLN A 66 -23.77 -37.13 19.13
N SER A 67 -23.74 -38.13 18.23
CA SER A 67 -23.78 -39.55 18.59
C SER A 67 -22.65 -39.91 19.54
N ALA A 68 -22.85 -40.90 20.42
CA ALA A 68 -21.81 -41.43 21.28
C ALA A 68 -20.76 -42.27 20.52
N HIS A 69 -21.04 -42.61 19.26
CA HIS A 69 -20.19 -43.47 18.43
C HIS A 69 -19.34 -42.63 17.46
N ILE A 70 -18.02 -42.80 17.55
CA ILE A 70 -17.05 -42.06 16.72
C ILE A 70 -17.27 -42.30 15.22
N ASP A 71 -17.61 -43.52 14.81
CA ASP A 71 -17.84 -43.84 13.40
C ASP A 71 -19.07 -43.10 12.83
N VAL A 72 -20.09 -42.88 13.65
CA VAL A 72 -21.28 -42.09 13.28
C VAL A 72 -20.92 -40.61 13.20
N GLN A 73 -20.18 -40.10 14.19
CA GLN A 73 -19.67 -38.73 14.20
C GLN A 73 -18.80 -38.43 12.97
N HIS A 74 -17.96 -39.39 12.57
CA HIS A 74 -17.12 -39.32 11.38
C HIS A 74 -17.98 -39.07 10.14
N GLY A 75 -18.92 -39.97 9.82
CA GLY A 75 -19.76 -39.81 8.62
C GLY A 75 -20.56 -38.51 8.63
N ALA A 76 -21.08 -38.11 9.79
CA ALA A 76 -21.80 -36.85 9.93
C ALA A 76 -20.91 -35.61 9.72
N SER A 77 -19.68 -35.60 10.26
CA SER A 77 -18.72 -34.49 10.11
C SER A 77 -18.21 -34.36 8.67
N ALA A 78 -17.95 -35.48 7.99
CA ALA A 78 -17.59 -35.51 6.58
C ALA A 78 -18.73 -34.94 5.73
N ALA A 79 -19.96 -35.38 5.98
CA ALA A 79 -21.14 -34.87 5.28
C ALA A 79 -21.30 -33.35 5.44
N LEU A 80 -21.14 -32.86 6.67
CA LEU A 80 -21.24 -31.44 7.00
C LEU A 80 -20.12 -30.62 6.35
N GLY A 81 -18.89 -31.16 6.33
CA GLY A 81 -17.73 -30.53 5.70
C GLY A 81 -17.90 -30.36 4.18
N ASN A 82 -18.43 -31.38 3.51
CA ASN A 82 -18.75 -31.35 2.08
C ASN A 82 -19.86 -30.33 1.79
N LEU A 83 -20.96 -30.36 2.55
CA LEU A 83 -22.05 -29.39 2.41
C LEU A 83 -21.59 -27.95 2.66
N ALA A 84 -20.62 -27.75 3.55
CA ALA A 84 -20.03 -26.45 3.87
C ALA A 84 -19.18 -25.85 2.73
N VAL A 85 -19.02 -26.52 1.58
CA VAL A 85 -18.45 -25.88 0.37
C VAL A 85 -19.41 -24.80 -0.17
N ASN A 86 -20.72 -25.02 -0.07
CA ASN A 86 -21.74 -24.09 -0.54
C ASN A 86 -22.00 -22.94 0.46
N VAL A 87 -22.09 -21.70 -0.05
CA VAL A 87 -22.22 -20.49 0.77
C VAL A 87 -23.50 -20.48 1.64
N GLU A 88 -24.65 -20.89 1.11
CA GLU A 88 -25.91 -20.90 1.86
C GLU A 88 -25.87 -21.92 3.00
N ASN A 89 -25.30 -23.10 2.73
CA ASN A 89 -25.11 -24.14 3.72
C ASN A 89 -24.17 -23.69 4.85
N LYS A 90 -23.07 -22.97 4.54
CA LYS A 90 -22.16 -22.43 5.56
C LYS A 90 -22.91 -21.63 6.62
N LEU A 91 -23.78 -20.72 6.17
CA LEU A 91 -24.55 -19.86 7.06
C LEU A 91 -25.59 -20.65 7.84
N LEU A 92 -26.28 -21.59 7.19
CA LEU A 92 -27.32 -22.39 7.81
C LEU A 92 -26.76 -23.32 8.90
N ILE A 93 -25.63 -24.00 8.62
CA ILE A 93 -24.94 -24.88 9.58
C ILE A 93 -24.60 -24.12 10.87
N VAL A 94 -24.03 -22.92 10.75
CA VAL A 94 -23.68 -22.09 11.91
C VAL A 94 -24.92 -21.59 12.65
N ARG A 95 -25.97 -21.16 11.93
CA ARG A 95 -27.25 -20.73 12.56
C ARG A 95 -27.94 -21.84 13.33
N MET A 96 -27.78 -23.09 12.89
CA MET A 96 -28.35 -24.28 13.54
C MET A 96 -27.49 -24.81 14.70
N GLY A 97 -26.41 -24.12 15.08
CA GLY A 97 -25.58 -24.52 16.22
C GLY A 97 -24.55 -25.60 15.91
N GLY A 98 -24.20 -25.81 14.63
CA GLY A 98 -23.22 -26.83 14.24
C GLY A 98 -21.80 -26.62 14.78
N LEU A 99 -21.46 -25.41 15.25
CA LEU A 99 -20.13 -25.11 15.79
C LEU A 99 -19.81 -25.88 17.07
N GLU A 100 -20.75 -26.01 18.02
CA GLU A 100 -20.46 -26.66 19.30
C GLU A 100 -20.09 -28.15 19.15
N PRO A 101 -20.84 -28.98 18.40
CA PRO A 101 -20.45 -30.37 18.19
C PRO A 101 -19.14 -30.50 17.40
N LEU A 102 -18.87 -29.63 16.42
CA LEU A 102 -17.60 -29.62 15.68
C LEU A 102 -16.41 -29.31 16.61
N ILE A 103 -16.55 -28.33 17.51
CA ILE A 103 -15.53 -28.01 18.50
C ILE A 103 -15.28 -29.18 19.45
N ARG A 104 -16.33 -29.89 19.85
CA ARG A 104 -16.18 -31.10 20.67
C ARG A 104 -15.38 -32.18 19.95
N GLN A 105 -15.59 -32.35 18.64
CA GLN A 105 -14.83 -33.32 17.84
C GLN A 105 -13.38 -32.91 17.61
N MET A 106 -13.07 -31.61 17.48
CA MET A 106 -11.69 -31.12 17.47
C MET A 106 -10.90 -31.53 18.71
N LEU A 107 -11.57 -31.69 19.85
CA LEU A 107 -10.97 -32.10 21.12
C LEU A 107 -10.89 -33.64 21.29
N SER A 108 -11.43 -34.41 20.34
CA SER A 108 -11.37 -35.87 20.35
C SER A 108 -9.93 -36.37 20.16
N PRO A 109 -9.54 -37.52 20.74
CA PRO A 109 -8.27 -38.16 20.41
C PRO A 109 -8.26 -38.84 19.02
N ASN A 110 -9.41 -38.97 18.36
CA ASN A 110 -9.50 -39.58 17.03
C ASN A 110 -9.09 -38.57 15.94
N ILE A 111 -8.06 -38.94 15.17
CA ILE A 111 -7.48 -38.08 14.12
C ILE A 111 -8.49 -37.81 12.99
N ASP A 112 -9.25 -38.80 12.53
CA ASP A 112 -10.20 -38.59 11.43
C ASP A 112 -11.34 -37.64 11.85
N ALA A 113 -11.80 -37.73 13.10
CA ALA A 113 -12.75 -36.78 13.67
C ALA A 113 -12.16 -35.35 13.72
N GLN A 114 -10.87 -35.20 14.06
CA GLN A 114 -10.18 -33.91 13.99
C GLN A 114 -10.09 -33.40 12.54
N ILE A 115 -9.69 -34.24 11.58
CA ILE A 115 -9.56 -33.85 10.16
C ILE A 115 -10.87 -33.26 9.64
N ASN A 116 -11.96 -34.00 9.81
CA ASN A 116 -13.26 -33.60 9.27
C ASN A 116 -13.85 -32.40 10.01
N SER A 117 -13.73 -32.35 11.35
CA SER A 117 -14.27 -31.23 12.13
C SER A 117 -13.52 -29.93 11.87
N VAL A 118 -12.18 -29.97 11.81
CA VAL A 118 -11.35 -28.81 11.46
C VAL A 118 -11.57 -28.40 10.01
N GLY A 119 -11.63 -29.37 9.08
CA GLY A 119 -11.90 -29.10 7.67
C GLY A 119 -13.27 -28.43 7.47
N CYS A 120 -14.30 -28.90 8.17
CA CYS A 120 -15.61 -28.26 8.18
C CYS A 120 -15.53 -26.82 8.70
N ILE A 121 -14.88 -26.57 9.84
CA ILE A 121 -14.70 -25.21 10.37
C ILE A 121 -13.92 -24.31 9.40
N THR A 122 -12.91 -24.86 8.73
CA THR A 122 -12.12 -24.15 7.70
C THR A 122 -13.03 -23.66 6.57
N ASN A 123 -13.90 -24.55 6.04
CA ASN A 123 -14.89 -24.21 5.02
C ASN A 123 -15.90 -23.17 5.54
N LEU A 124 -16.41 -23.34 6.76
CA LEU A 124 -17.35 -22.40 7.38
C LEU A 124 -16.74 -21.00 7.56
N ALA A 125 -15.44 -20.91 7.87
CA ALA A 125 -14.70 -19.65 8.08
C ALA A 125 -14.47 -18.85 6.79
N THR A 126 -14.73 -19.44 5.60
CA THR A 126 -14.66 -18.69 4.34
C THR A 126 -15.84 -17.72 4.15
N ALA A 127 -16.94 -17.87 4.90
CA ALA A 127 -18.07 -16.95 4.89
C ALA A 127 -17.89 -15.86 5.95
N GLU A 128 -17.90 -14.58 5.55
CA GLU A 128 -17.61 -13.45 6.43
C GLU A 128 -18.58 -13.38 7.63
N GLU A 129 -19.87 -13.65 7.41
CA GLU A 129 -20.91 -13.61 8.45
C GLU A 129 -20.76 -14.69 9.53
N ASN A 130 -19.95 -15.72 9.26
CA ASN A 130 -19.66 -16.81 10.18
C ASN A 130 -18.44 -16.53 11.06
N LYS A 131 -17.46 -15.76 10.59
CA LYS A 131 -16.17 -15.60 11.26
C LYS A 131 -16.33 -15.08 12.70
N MET A 132 -17.14 -14.05 12.92
CA MET A 132 -17.39 -13.53 14.28
C MET A 132 -18.05 -14.57 15.21
N ARG A 133 -18.92 -15.44 14.67
CA ARG A 133 -19.53 -16.53 15.44
C ARG A 133 -18.52 -17.63 15.76
N ILE A 134 -17.60 -17.93 14.84
CA ILE A 134 -16.50 -18.87 15.04
C ILE A 134 -15.51 -18.34 16.08
N ALA A 135 -15.17 -17.06 16.03
CA ALA A 135 -14.30 -16.43 17.03
C ALA A 135 -14.90 -16.51 18.44
N LYS A 136 -16.19 -16.19 18.57
CA LYS A 136 -16.91 -16.19 19.85
C LYS A 136 -17.32 -17.57 20.36
N SER A 137 -17.26 -18.62 19.54
CA SER A 137 -17.62 -19.98 19.95
C SER A 137 -16.51 -20.70 20.73
N GLY A 138 -15.33 -20.10 20.84
CA GLY A 138 -14.16 -20.72 21.48
C GLY A 138 -13.40 -21.68 20.56
N ALA A 139 -13.69 -21.69 19.25
CA ALA A 139 -13.02 -22.56 18.28
C ALA A 139 -11.54 -22.23 18.07
N LEU A 140 -11.13 -20.97 18.25
CA LEU A 140 -9.78 -20.50 17.94
C LEU A 140 -8.69 -21.20 18.78
N LEU A 141 -8.97 -21.51 20.05
CA LEU A 141 -7.99 -22.18 20.92
C LEU A 141 -7.73 -23.64 20.50
N PRO A 142 -8.75 -24.48 20.27
CA PRO A 142 -8.57 -25.80 19.64
C PRO A 142 -7.87 -25.74 18.28
N LEU A 143 -8.25 -24.81 17.40
CA LEU A 143 -7.60 -24.63 16.10
C LEU A 143 -6.11 -24.33 16.24
N THR A 144 -5.76 -23.39 17.13
CA THR A 144 -4.37 -23.04 17.44
C THR A 144 -3.57 -24.24 17.95
N ARG A 145 -4.17 -25.08 18.79
CA ARG A 145 -3.54 -26.32 19.25
C ARG A 145 -3.37 -27.34 18.13
N LEU A 146 -4.38 -27.52 17.28
CA LEU A 146 -4.38 -28.51 16.19
C LEU A 146 -3.48 -28.11 15.02
N ALA A 147 -3.15 -26.82 14.89
CA ALA A 147 -2.09 -26.35 14.00
C ALA A 147 -0.69 -26.86 14.40
N ARG A 148 -0.52 -27.49 15.58
CA ARG A 148 0.68 -28.25 15.96
C ARG A 148 0.50 -29.77 15.87
N SER A 149 -0.53 -30.24 15.16
CA SER A 149 -0.76 -31.68 15.00
C SER A 149 0.38 -32.34 14.23
N ARG A 150 0.66 -33.62 14.54
CA ARG A 150 1.58 -34.45 13.76
C ARG A 150 0.94 -35.02 12.49
N ASP A 151 -0.39 -34.98 12.39
CA ASP A 151 -1.09 -35.33 11.16
C ASP A 151 -1.20 -34.08 10.28
N LEU A 152 -0.53 -34.12 9.12
CA LEU A 152 -0.43 -33.00 8.20
C LEU A 152 -1.80 -32.51 7.69
N ARG A 153 -2.81 -33.38 7.57
CA ARG A 153 -4.15 -32.99 7.12
C ARG A 153 -4.85 -32.14 8.18
N VAL A 154 -4.74 -32.54 9.45
CA VAL A 154 -5.22 -31.74 10.59
C VAL A 154 -4.49 -30.41 10.65
N GLN A 155 -3.17 -30.44 10.50
CA GLN A 155 -2.31 -29.26 10.56
C GLN A 155 -2.67 -28.24 9.48
N ARG A 156 -2.80 -28.68 8.22
CA ARG A 156 -3.18 -27.84 7.07
C ARG A 156 -4.58 -27.25 7.22
N ASN A 157 -5.57 -28.07 7.60
CA ASN A 157 -6.92 -27.57 7.85
C ASN A 157 -6.91 -26.51 8.96
N ALA A 158 -6.18 -26.76 10.06
CA ALA A 158 -6.10 -25.81 11.17
C ALA A 158 -5.42 -24.50 10.76
N ALA A 159 -4.29 -24.57 10.05
CA ALA A 159 -3.59 -23.40 9.53
C ALA A 159 -4.46 -22.60 8.54
N GLY A 160 -5.18 -23.27 7.63
CA GLY A 160 -6.12 -22.65 6.71
C GLY A 160 -7.30 -21.98 7.42
N ALA A 161 -7.84 -22.59 8.48
CA ALA A 161 -8.86 -21.97 9.32
C ALA A 161 -8.33 -20.71 10.02
N LEU A 162 -7.12 -20.75 10.58
CA LEU A 162 -6.48 -19.58 11.20
C LEU A 162 -6.27 -18.46 10.17
N LEU A 163 -5.79 -18.78 8.96
CA LEU A 163 -5.67 -17.82 7.87
C LEU A 163 -7.01 -17.15 7.55
N ASN A 164 -8.10 -17.92 7.35
CA ASN A 164 -9.42 -17.38 7.03
C ASN A 164 -9.93 -16.39 8.10
N MET A 165 -9.44 -16.52 9.33
CA MET A 165 -9.75 -15.65 10.47
C MET A 165 -8.87 -14.39 10.56
N THR A 166 -8.01 -14.09 9.57
CA THR A 166 -7.13 -12.89 9.60
C THR A 166 -7.62 -11.72 8.75
N HIS A 167 -8.75 -11.83 8.06
CA HIS A 167 -9.18 -10.84 7.06
C HIS A 167 -9.75 -9.53 7.65
N SER A 168 -10.16 -9.49 8.93
CA SER A 168 -10.64 -8.28 9.59
C SER A 168 -9.85 -7.99 10.87
N ALA A 169 -9.73 -6.71 11.22
CA ALA A 169 -9.02 -6.27 12.43
C ALA A 169 -9.58 -6.93 13.71
N GLU A 170 -10.91 -7.00 13.85
CA GLU A 170 -11.53 -7.65 15.02
C GLU A 170 -11.17 -9.15 15.09
N HIS A 171 -11.21 -9.87 13.96
CA HIS A 171 -10.84 -11.30 13.95
C HIS A 171 -9.34 -11.52 14.26
N ARG A 172 -8.46 -10.65 13.73
CA ARG A 172 -7.01 -10.69 14.03
C ARG A 172 -6.75 -10.54 15.52
N GLN A 173 -7.43 -9.63 16.20
CA GLN A 173 -7.30 -9.47 17.66
C GLN A 173 -7.76 -10.70 18.43
N GLN A 174 -8.85 -11.36 18.01
CA GLN A 174 -9.31 -12.60 18.64
C GLN A 174 -8.30 -13.74 18.43
N LEU A 175 -7.71 -13.83 17.24
CA LEU A 175 -6.69 -14.83 16.90
C LEU A 175 -5.39 -14.60 17.68
N ILE A 176 -4.97 -13.34 17.83
CA ILE A 176 -3.87 -12.93 18.71
C ILE A 176 -4.14 -13.37 20.15
N GLY A 177 -5.32 -13.04 20.69
CA GLY A 177 -5.72 -13.41 22.06
C GLY A 177 -5.79 -14.93 22.29
N ALA A 178 -6.01 -15.71 21.22
CA ALA A 178 -5.98 -17.17 21.27
C ALA A 178 -4.56 -17.77 21.25
N GLY A 179 -3.51 -16.94 21.14
CA GLY A 179 -2.11 -17.38 21.13
C GLY A 179 -1.67 -18.02 19.82
N ALA A 180 -2.30 -17.66 18.70
CA ALA A 180 -2.00 -18.24 17.40
C ALA A 180 -0.68 -17.75 16.77
N VAL A 181 -0.22 -16.55 17.12
CA VAL A 181 0.99 -15.95 16.51
C VAL A 181 2.24 -16.83 16.64
N PRO A 182 2.64 -17.31 17.84
CA PRO A 182 3.79 -18.21 17.96
C PRO A 182 3.65 -19.49 17.13
N VAL A 183 2.42 -20.03 17.01
CA VAL A 183 2.15 -21.22 16.18
C VAL A 183 2.36 -20.92 14.71
N LEU A 184 1.86 -19.78 14.22
CA LEU A 184 2.06 -19.37 12.83
C LEU A 184 3.55 -19.18 12.52
N VAL A 185 4.34 -18.63 13.45
CA VAL A 185 5.80 -18.51 13.27
C VAL A 185 6.48 -19.88 13.28
N GLU A 186 6.09 -20.80 14.16
CA GLU A 186 6.58 -22.19 14.14
C GLU A 186 6.30 -22.88 12.80
N LEU A 187 5.10 -22.69 12.24
CA LEU A 187 4.69 -23.27 10.95
C LEU A 187 5.50 -22.79 9.76
N LEU A 188 6.17 -21.64 9.87
CA LEU A 188 7.12 -21.24 8.83
C LEU A 188 8.23 -22.29 8.70
N GLY A 189 8.72 -22.87 9.80
CA GLY A 189 9.81 -23.84 9.79
C GLY A 189 9.47 -25.26 9.28
N GLU A 190 8.22 -25.52 8.91
CA GLU A 190 7.79 -26.84 8.40
C GLU A 190 8.21 -27.04 6.94
N ASP A 191 8.53 -28.28 6.55
CA ASP A 191 8.86 -28.65 5.15
C ASP A 191 7.59 -28.93 4.33
N ASP A 192 6.62 -28.02 4.41
CA ASP A 192 5.35 -28.11 3.69
C ASP A 192 4.97 -26.76 3.07
N PRO A 193 5.02 -26.62 1.73
CA PRO A 193 4.76 -25.35 1.06
C PRO A 193 3.37 -24.78 1.32
N GLU A 194 2.37 -25.64 1.55
CA GLU A 194 1.00 -25.21 1.82
C GLU A 194 0.88 -24.61 3.24
N LEU A 195 1.49 -25.26 4.26
CA LEU A 195 1.58 -24.69 5.60
C LEU A 195 2.37 -23.38 5.63
N GLN A 196 3.54 -23.34 4.97
CA GLN A 196 4.35 -22.13 4.85
C GLN A 196 3.53 -20.99 4.24
N TYR A 197 2.77 -21.28 3.17
CA TYR A 197 1.91 -20.29 2.53
C TYR A 197 0.81 -19.79 3.48
N TYR A 198 0.08 -20.69 4.16
CA TYR A 198 -0.97 -20.28 5.10
C TYR A 198 -0.43 -19.47 6.27
N ALA A 199 0.69 -19.90 6.85
CA ALA A 199 1.36 -19.22 7.96
C ALA A 199 1.84 -17.83 7.55
N THR A 200 2.57 -17.73 6.43
CA THR A 200 3.11 -16.45 5.94
C THR A 200 1.98 -15.49 5.57
N THR A 201 0.90 -15.98 4.95
CA THR A 201 -0.26 -15.13 4.60
C THR A 201 -0.97 -14.62 5.84
N ALA A 202 -1.15 -15.49 6.85
CA ALA A 202 -1.77 -15.10 8.11
C ALA A 202 -0.93 -14.05 8.85
N LEU A 203 0.40 -14.23 8.90
CA LEU A 203 1.32 -13.26 9.51
C LEU A 203 1.35 -11.93 8.74
N SER A 204 1.32 -11.97 7.40
CA SER A 204 1.20 -10.77 6.57
C SER A 204 -0.06 -9.97 6.88
N ASN A 205 -1.19 -10.64 7.05
CA ASN A 205 -2.46 -10.02 7.41
C ASN A 205 -2.43 -9.44 8.83
N ILE A 206 -1.75 -10.11 9.76
CA ILE A 206 -1.53 -9.60 11.13
C ILE A 206 -0.66 -8.34 11.12
N ALA A 207 0.38 -8.30 10.27
CA ALA A 207 1.28 -7.16 10.15
C ALA A 207 0.63 -5.90 9.51
N VAL A 208 -0.59 -6.00 8.98
CA VAL A 208 -1.32 -4.82 8.47
C VAL A 208 -1.66 -3.84 9.60
N ASP A 209 -1.96 -4.33 10.80
CA ASP A 209 -2.33 -3.49 11.94
C ASP A 209 -1.12 -3.17 12.81
N ASP A 210 -1.01 -1.92 13.28
CA ASP A 210 0.06 -1.45 14.19
C ASP A 210 0.18 -2.34 15.43
N SER A 211 -0.96 -2.68 16.05
CA SER A 211 -1.00 -3.58 17.22
C SER A 211 -0.49 -4.99 16.91
N GLY A 212 -0.69 -5.49 15.68
CA GLY A 212 -0.17 -6.77 15.23
C GLY A 212 1.34 -6.71 15.05
N ARG A 213 1.87 -5.64 14.45
CA ARG A 213 3.31 -5.40 14.30
C ARG A 213 4.03 -5.26 15.64
N GLN A 214 3.43 -4.52 16.59
CA GLN A 214 3.95 -4.37 17.94
C GLN A 214 4.05 -5.72 18.66
N LEU A 215 3.00 -6.55 18.59
CA LEU A 215 3.03 -7.89 19.19
C LEU A 215 4.10 -8.79 18.57
N LEU A 216 4.22 -8.78 17.24
CA LEU A 216 5.23 -9.56 16.53
C LEU A 216 6.63 -9.15 16.98
N TRP A 217 6.85 -7.86 17.19
CA TRP A 217 8.13 -7.32 17.66
C TRP A 217 8.45 -7.80 19.07
N ASP A 218 7.49 -7.67 19.99
CA ASP A 218 7.68 -7.99 21.41
C ASP A 218 7.84 -9.49 21.67
N THR A 219 7.28 -10.34 20.80
CA THR A 219 7.17 -11.78 21.07
C THR A 219 7.93 -12.69 20.11
N GLN A 220 8.30 -12.22 18.90
CA GLN A 220 8.87 -13.05 17.84
C GLN A 220 10.22 -12.53 17.32
N PRO A 221 11.30 -12.53 18.14
CA PRO A 221 12.60 -11.97 17.77
C PRO A 221 13.27 -12.64 16.56
N GLY A 222 12.88 -13.88 16.21
CA GLY A 222 13.41 -14.62 15.05
C GLY A 222 12.59 -14.48 13.77
N LEU A 223 11.51 -13.69 13.77
CA LEU A 223 10.58 -13.60 12.65
C LEU A 223 11.25 -13.05 11.38
N ILE A 224 12.03 -11.98 11.50
CA ILE A 224 12.67 -11.30 10.37
C ILE A 224 13.66 -12.24 9.67
N ASP A 225 14.55 -12.86 10.46
CA ASP A 225 15.51 -13.86 9.97
C ASP A 225 14.81 -15.06 9.29
N ALA A 226 13.68 -15.53 9.84
CA ALA A 226 12.88 -16.55 9.18
C ALA A 226 12.34 -16.06 7.83
N LEU A 227 11.67 -14.90 7.79
CA LEU A 227 11.07 -14.35 6.57
C LEU A 227 12.11 -14.09 5.48
N VAL A 228 13.29 -13.54 5.81
CA VAL A 228 14.39 -13.32 4.85
C VAL A 228 14.83 -14.65 4.25
N ARG A 229 15.05 -15.70 5.05
CA ARG A 229 15.36 -17.04 4.51
C ARG A 229 14.27 -17.62 3.60
N PHE A 230 12.99 -17.33 3.88
CA PHE A 230 11.87 -17.78 3.04
C PHE A 230 11.86 -17.14 1.66
N VAL A 231 12.35 -15.90 1.56
CA VAL A 231 12.52 -15.22 0.28
C VAL A 231 13.52 -16.00 -0.60
N ASP A 232 14.60 -16.52 -0.02
CA ASP A 232 15.66 -17.17 -0.80
C ASP A 232 15.36 -18.64 -1.14
N ALA A 233 14.61 -19.35 -0.28
CA ALA A 233 14.55 -20.82 -0.29
C ALA A 233 13.18 -21.42 -0.68
N SER A 234 12.17 -20.62 -1.01
CA SER A 234 10.79 -21.11 -1.18
C SER A 234 10.20 -20.92 -2.58
N THR A 235 8.97 -21.41 -2.76
CA THR A 235 8.22 -21.28 -4.01
C THR A 235 7.80 -19.82 -4.25
N ILE A 236 7.59 -19.43 -5.50
CA ILE A 236 7.15 -18.06 -5.89
C ILE A 236 5.98 -17.56 -5.02
N LYS A 237 4.99 -18.41 -4.72
CA LYS A 237 3.84 -18.01 -3.89
C LYS A 237 4.24 -17.64 -2.47
N VAL A 238 5.14 -18.42 -1.86
CA VAL A 238 5.63 -18.16 -0.51
C VAL A 238 6.59 -16.97 -0.51
N GLN A 239 7.44 -16.84 -1.53
CA GLN A 239 8.32 -15.68 -1.71
C GLN A 239 7.52 -14.37 -1.78
N CYS A 240 6.49 -14.30 -2.64
CA CYS A 240 5.60 -13.13 -2.71
C CYS A 240 5.03 -12.79 -1.33
N GLN A 241 4.56 -13.80 -0.60
CA GLN A 241 3.92 -13.58 0.68
C GLN A 241 4.91 -13.18 1.79
N ALA A 242 6.13 -13.73 1.76
CA ALA A 242 7.20 -13.37 2.69
C ALA A 242 7.60 -11.91 2.49
N ILE A 243 7.77 -11.48 1.23
CA ILE A 243 8.05 -10.07 0.91
C ILE A 243 6.89 -9.15 1.29
N LEU A 244 5.63 -9.54 1.01
CA LEU A 244 4.47 -8.77 1.46
C LEU A 244 4.43 -8.64 2.99
N THR A 245 4.83 -9.67 3.71
CA THR A 245 4.96 -9.62 5.18
C THR A 245 6.06 -8.64 5.59
N LEU A 246 7.25 -8.74 5.00
CA LEU A 246 8.36 -7.82 5.27
C LEU A 246 8.01 -6.36 4.95
N ARG A 247 7.32 -6.11 3.82
CA ARG A 247 6.78 -4.79 3.45
C ARG A 247 5.84 -4.25 4.52
N ASN A 248 4.88 -5.06 4.98
CA ASN A 248 3.92 -4.64 5.99
C ASN A 248 4.63 -4.35 7.32
N LEU A 249 5.59 -5.18 7.72
CA LEU A 249 6.41 -4.94 8.91
C LEU A 249 7.22 -3.64 8.79
N ALA A 250 7.82 -3.38 7.62
CA ALA A 250 8.58 -2.17 7.31
C ALA A 250 7.75 -0.87 7.33
N SER A 251 6.45 -0.93 7.63
CA SER A 251 5.68 0.26 7.98
C SER A 251 6.13 0.90 9.29
N ASP A 252 6.86 0.19 10.16
CA ASP A 252 7.47 0.77 11.37
C ASP A 252 9.00 0.82 11.28
N ASP A 253 9.58 1.90 11.78
CA ASP A 253 11.02 2.23 11.70
C ASP A 253 11.94 1.13 12.23
N GLN A 254 11.57 0.50 13.35
CA GLN A 254 12.36 -0.59 13.94
C GLN A 254 12.49 -1.80 13.01
N TYR A 255 11.45 -2.11 12.24
CA TYR A 255 11.49 -3.20 11.25
C TYR A 255 12.29 -2.78 10.02
N GLN A 256 12.20 -1.52 9.58
CA GLN A 256 13.00 -1.01 8.46
C GLN A 256 14.50 -1.27 8.71
N LEU A 257 15.00 -0.94 9.90
CA LEU A 257 16.38 -1.21 10.30
C LEU A 257 16.70 -2.70 10.39
N GLN A 258 15.85 -3.47 11.07
CA GLN A 258 16.16 -4.87 11.34
C GLN A 258 16.09 -5.74 10.08
N ILE A 259 15.23 -5.43 9.12
CA ILE A 259 15.17 -6.15 7.84
C ILE A 259 16.49 -5.98 7.08
N VAL A 260 17.03 -4.76 7.03
CA VAL A 260 18.34 -4.49 6.41
C VAL A 260 19.47 -5.18 7.18
N ALA A 261 19.47 -5.09 8.51
CA ALA A 261 20.48 -5.72 9.37
C ALA A 261 20.54 -7.26 9.23
N HIS A 262 19.44 -7.91 8.85
CA HIS A 262 19.36 -9.35 8.62
C HIS A 262 19.60 -9.75 7.15
N GLY A 263 20.13 -8.84 6.31
CA GLY A 263 20.47 -9.14 4.93
C GLY A 263 19.30 -9.08 3.95
N GLY A 264 18.19 -8.44 4.32
CA GLY A 264 16.99 -8.35 3.46
C GLY A 264 17.24 -7.70 2.10
N LEU A 265 18.26 -6.86 1.95
CA LEU A 265 18.64 -6.25 0.67
C LEU A 265 19.18 -7.29 -0.33
N ASP A 266 20.00 -8.24 0.15
CA ASP A 266 20.55 -9.30 -0.69
C ASP A 266 19.44 -10.22 -1.23
N SER A 267 18.38 -10.44 -0.44
CA SER A 267 17.21 -11.20 -0.85
C SER A 267 16.26 -10.41 -1.77
N LEU A 268 16.20 -9.08 -1.65
CA LEU A 268 15.35 -8.24 -2.50
C LEU A 268 15.90 -8.07 -3.92
N LEU A 269 17.23 -7.98 -4.07
CA LEU A 269 17.86 -7.71 -5.36
C LEU A 269 17.48 -8.72 -6.47
N PRO A 270 17.54 -10.05 -6.27
CA PRO A 270 17.12 -11.02 -7.28
C PRO A 270 15.63 -10.92 -7.64
N LEU A 271 14.78 -10.48 -6.70
CA LEU A 271 13.35 -10.35 -6.95
C LEU A 271 13.01 -9.13 -7.79
N LEU A 272 13.76 -8.03 -7.62
CA LEU A 272 13.68 -6.84 -8.48
C LEU A 272 14.08 -7.17 -9.93
N GLN A 273 14.91 -8.19 -10.13
CA GLN A 273 15.37 -8.67 -11.44
C GLN A 273 14.50 -9.81 -12.02
N SER A 274 13.38 -10.12 -11.39
CA SER A 274 12.46 -11.17 -11.84
C SER A 274 11.74 -10.79 -13.14
N GLU A 275 11.29 -11.79 -13.91
CA GLU A 275 10.38 -11.58 -15.05
C GLU A 275 8.89 -11.62 -14.63
N TYR A 276 8.60 -11.75 -13.33
CA TYR A 276 7.25 -11.87 -12.80
C TYR A 276 6.85 -10.62 -12.02
N ASP A 277 6.05 -9.75 -12.65
CA ASP A 277 5.63 -8.45 -12.10
C ASP A 277 5.19 -8.47 -10.62
N PRO A 278 4.37 -9.43 -10.13
CA PRO A 278 3.96 -9.43 -8.72
C PRO A 278 5.13 -9.55 -7.73
N LEU A 279 6.23 -10.20 -8.11
CA LEU A 279 7.46 -10.21 -7.29
C LEU A 279 8.17 -8.86 -7.34
N ILE A 280 8.31 -8.27 -8.52
CA ILE A 280 8.96 -6.95 -8.70
C ILE A 280 8.19 -5.88 -7.91
N ILE A 281 6.86 -5.83 -8.04
CA ILE A 281 5.98 -4.91 -7.31
C ILE A 281 6.18 -5.08 -5.81
N SER A 282 6.11 -6.31 -5.32
CA SER A 282 6.24 -6.60 -3.88
C SER A 282 7.61 -6.18 -3.34
N ALA A 283 8.69 -6.48 -4.09
CA ALA A 283 10.06 -6.15 -3.72
C ALA A 283 10.31 -4.63 -3.76
N ALA A 284 9.87 -3.94 -4.81
CA ALA A 284 9.97 -2.49 -4.93
C ALA A 284 9.18 -1.76 -3.83
N ALA A 285 7.97 -2.23 -3.53
CA ALA A 285 7.16 -1.70 -2.43
C ALA A 285 7.81 -1.92 -1.06
N CYS A 286 8.42 -3.09 -0.84
CA CYS A 286 9.17 -3.38 0.39
C CYS A 286 10.37 -2.43 0.50
N LEU A 287 11.19 -2.31 -0.55
CA LEU A 287 12.35 -1.43 -0.56
C LEU A 287 11.97 0.04 -0.37
N ARG A 288 10.87 0.50 -0.96
CA ARG A 288 10.33 1.85 -0.73
C ARG A 288 10.11 2.09 0.76
N ASN A 289 9.51 1.14 1.49
CA ASN A 289 9.34 1.29 2.94
C ASN A 289 10.69 1.28 3.68
N LEU A 290 11.62 0.40 3.30
CA LEU A 290 12.96 0.36 3.91
C LEU A 290 13.76 1.65 3.71
N SER A 291 13.59 2.31 2.56
CA SER A 291 14.29 3.55 2.19
C SER A 291 13.84 4.78 2.98
N ILE A 292 12.74 4.69 3.73
CA ILE A 292 12.25 5.79 4.57
C ILE A 292 13.22 6.07 5.72
N HIS A 293 13.88 5.03 6.26
CA HIS A 293 14.82 5.20 7.37
C HIS A 293 16.15 5.79 6.89
N PRO A 294 16.64 6.91 7.46
CA PRO A 294 17.93 7.50 7.09
C PRO A 294 19.11 6.54 7.21
N ASP A 295 19.22 5.80 8.33
CA ASP A 295 20.32 4.82 8.52
C ASP A 295 20.34 3.68 7.49
N ASN A 296 19.26 3.45 6.74
CA ASN A 296 19.22 2.45 5.68
C ASN A 296 19.76 2.97 4.34
N GLU A 297 19.94 4.28 4.20
CA GLU A 297 20.41 4.90 2.96
C GLU A 297 21.75 4.32 2.49
N GLN A 298 22.77 4.38 3.35
CA GLN A 298 24.11 3.88 3.05
C GLN A 298 24.10 2.36 2.75
N PRO A 299 23.48 1.48 3.57
CA PRO A 299 23.31 0.07 3.23
C PRO A 299 22.65 -0.18 1.86
N ILE A 300 21.59 0.56 1.54
CA ILE A 300 20.88 0.41 0.25
C ILE A 300 21.80 0.78 -0.91
N LEU A 301 22.54 1.89 -0.82
CA LEU A 301 23.47 2.31 -1.88
C LEU A 301 24.63 1.31 -2.07
N HIS A 302 25.15 0.73 -1.00
CA HIS A 302 26.24 -0.25 -1.06
C HIS A 302 25.81 -1.66 -1.50
N SER A 303 24.52 -1.97 -1.49
CA SER A 303 23.99 -3.29 -1.88
C SER A 303 24.02 -3.56 -3.38
N GLY A 304 24.25 -2.53 -4.21
CA GLY A 304 24.17 -2.65 -5.68
C GLY A 304 22.74 -2.65 -6.22
N ILE A 305 21.73 -2.34 -5.41
CA ILE A 305 20.32 -2.23 -5.83
C ILE A 305 20.08 -0.99 -6.73
N LEU A 306 20.84 0.09 -6.55
CA LEU A 306 20.59 1.36 -7.25
C LEU A 306 20.51 1.23 -8.79
N PRO A 307 21.48 0.62 -9.50
CA PRO A 307 21.36 0.43 -10.95
C PRO A 307 20.10 -0.35 -11.36
N CYS A 308 19.73 -1.37 -10.58
CA CYS A 308 18.52 -2.14 -10.83
C CYS A 308 17.25 -1.30 -10.72
N LEU A 309 17.17 -0.39 -9.74
CA LEU A 309 16.04 0.54 -9.61
C LEU A 309 15.96 1.49 -10.79
N VAL A 310 17.09 2.08 -11.18
CA VAL A 310 17.13 3.01 -12.31
C VAL A 310 16.68 2.33 -13.60
N ASP A 311 17.19 1.13 -13.87
CA ASP A 311 16.80 0.33 -15.03
C ASP A 311 15.29 0.02 -15.05
N LEU A 312 14.71 -0.36 -13.89
CA LEU A 312 13.30 -0.69 -13.75
C LEU A 312 12.34 0.45 -14.11
N LEU A 313 12.78 1.72 -14.04
CA LEU A 313 11.97 2.86 -14.47
C LEU A 313 11.55 2.73 -15.94
N THR A 314 12.43 2.20 -16.80
CA THR A 314 12.17 2.07 -18.25
C THR A 314 11.89 0.65 -18.70
N GLN A 315 12.43 -0.35 -18.01
CA GLN A 315 12.25 -1.76 -18.38
C GLN A 315 10.87 -2.29 -17.97
N SER A 316 10.28 -1.73 -16.90
CA SER A 316 8.93 -2.10 -16.47
C SER A 316 7.89 -1.33 -17.26
N GLY A 317 6.93 -2.05 -17.87
CA GLY A 317 5.70 -1.47 -18.40
C GLY A 317 4.59 -1.33 -17.34
N ASN A 318 4.90 -1.63 -16.07
CA ASN A 318 3.94 -1.64 -14.97
C ASN A 318 4.03 -0.35 -14.15
N GLU A 319 2.94 0.42 -14.12
CA GLU A 319 2.81 1.67 -13.37
C GLU A 319 3.17 1.53 -11.88
N GLU A 320 2.72 0.47 -11.21
CA GLU A 320 2.93 0.28 -9.77
C GLU A 320 4.42 0.08 -9.45
N VAL A 321 5.14 -0.64 -10.31
CA VAL A 321 6.60 -0.79 -10.21
C VAL A 321 7.28 0.57 -10.36
N GLN A 322 6.94 1.33 -11.40
CA GLN A 322 7.56 2.63 -11.66
C GLN A 322 7.34 3.61 -10.50
N CYS A 323 6.11 3.68 -9.97
CA CYS A 323 5.77 4.51 -8.82
C CYS A 323 6.52 4.10 -7.54
N HIS A 324 6.61 2.80 -7.25
CA HIS A 324 7.37 2.33 -6.08
C HIS A 324 8.87 2.59 -6.20
N VAL A 325 9.44 2.34 -7.38
CA VAL A 325 10.86 2.56 -7.67
C VAL A 325 11.22 4.04 -7.54
N ILE A 326 10.49 4.95 -8.21
CA ILE A 326 10.81 6.38 -8.14
C ILE A 326 10.59 6.94 -6.73
N SER A 327 9.59 6.44 -6.00
CA SER A 327 9.38 6.84 -4.61
C SER A 327 10.50 6.34 -3.69
N ALA A 328 11.06 5.15 -3.91
CA ALA A 328 12.22 4.67 -3.17
C ALA A 328 13.45 5.54 -3.46
N LEU A 329 13.70 5.88 -4.72
CA LEU A 329 14.78 6.78 -5.12
C LEU A 329 14.62 8.18 -4.51
N ARG A 330 13.39 8.72 -4.49
CA ARG A 330 13.06 9.98 -3.81
C ARG A 330 13.43 9.94 -2.33
N ASN A 331 13.04 8.90 -1.60
CA ASN A 331 13.36 8.77 -0.18
C ASN A 331 14.87 8.71 0.06
N LEU A 332 15.60 7.95 -0.75
CA LEU A 332 17.05 7.86 -0.62
C LEU A 332 17.76 9.19 -0.88
N VAL A 333 17.29 10.01 -1.82
CA VAL A 333 17.86 11.36 -2.03
C VAL A 333 17.47 12.34 -0.93
N ALA A 334 16.26 12.24 -0.37
CA ALA A 334 15.78 13.13 0.69
C ALA A 334 16.61 13.04 1.99
N ASN A 335 17.27 11.91 2.23
CA ASN A 335 18.18 11.74 3.37
C ASN A 335 19.50 12.47 3.10
N ASN A 336 20.10 13.18 4.06
CA ASN A 336 21.26 14.05 3.80
C ASN A 336 22.62 13.43 4.20
N ASP A 337 22.70 12.10 4.32
CA ASP A 337 23.86 11.42 4.93
C ASP A 337 24.84 10.79 3.93
N ALA A 338 24.46 10.60 2.66
CA ALA A 338 25.35 10.04 1.62
C ALA A 338 25.54 10.93 0.40
N ASP A 339 26.61 10.62 -0.35
CA ASP A 339 26.88 11.16 -1.67
C ASP A 339 25.80 10.72 -2.67
N LYS A 340 25.20 11.68 -3.39
CA LYS A 340 24.13 11.44 -4.37
C LYS A 340 24.64 11.33 -5.81
N THR A 341 25.92 11.59 -6.07
CA THR A 341 26.50 11.41 -7.41
C THR A 341 26.26 10.03 -8.03
N PRO A 342 26.20 8.90 -7.26
CA PRO A 342 25.91 7.58 -7.84
C PRO A 342 24.55 7.49 -8.55
N PHE A 343 23.56 8.30 -8.17
CA PHE A 343 22.25 8.33 -8.86
C PHE A 343 22.40 8.85 -10.28
N ALA A 344 23.19 9.90 -10.47
CA ALA A 344 23.47 10.46 -11.77
C ALA A 344 24.36 9.51 -12.61
N GLU A 345 25.38 8.89 -12.00
CA GLU A 345 26.25 7.91 -12.66
C GLU A 345 25.49 6.66 -13.13
N ALA A 346 24.45 6.26 -12.39
CA ALA A 346 23.54 5.18 -12.79
C ALA A 346 22.62 5.56 -13.96
N GLY A 347 22.64 6.82 -14.44
CA GLY A 347 21.81 7.28 -15.55
C GLY A 347 20.37 7.58 -15.16
N LEU A 348 20.09 7.89 -13.89
CA LEU A 348 18.74 8.17 -13.38
C LEU A 348 17.97 9.16 -14.25
N PHE A 349 18.59 10.29 -14.58
CA PHE A 349 17.94 11.37 -15.31
C PHE A 349 17.60 11.00 -16.76
N ASP A 350 18.42 10.19 -17.42
CA ASP A 350 18.12 9.68 -18.76
C ASP A 350 16.89 8.76 -18.74
N HIS A 351 16.79 7.89 -17.72
CA HIS A 351 15.67 6.98 -17.54
C HIS A 351 14.38 7.74 -17.19
N MET A 352 14.45 8.71 -16.27
CA MET A 352 13.30 9.57 -15.95
C MET A 352 12.82 10.33 -17.18
N LYS A 353 13.73 10.91 -17.96
CA LYS A 353 13.39 11.63 -19.18
C LYS A 353 12.74 10.72 -20.22
N ALA A 354 13.24 9.50 -20.39
CA ALA A 354 12.65 8.52 -21.30
C ALA A 354 11.20 8.18 -20.92
N VAL A 355 10.91 8.02 -19.63
CA VAL A 355 9.54 7.76 -19.14
C VAL A 355 8.65 9.00 -19.28
N LEU A 356 9.10 10.19 -18.89
CA LEU A 356 8.33 11.43 -19.01
C LEU A 356 7.98 11.79 -20.47
N LEU A 357 8.82 11.37 -21.42
CA LEU A 357 8.56 11.53 -22.85
C LEU A 357 7.74 10.39 -23.46
N SER A 358 7.49 9.32 -22.71
CA SER A 358 6.72 8.18 -23.20
C SER A 358 5.24 8.54 -23.34
N PRO A 359 4.61 8.31 -24.49
CA PRO A 359 3.17 8.53 -24.65
C PRO A 359 2.31 7.56 -23.82
N ASP A 360 2.91 6.46 -23.36
CA ASP A 360 2.24 5.42 -22.57
C ASP A 360 2.41 5.62 -21.06
N ALA A 361 3.14 6.65 -20.61
CA ALA A 361 3.28 6.96 -19.19
C ALA A 361 1.93 7.43 -18.61
N SER A 362 1.52 6.84 -17.49
CA SER A 362 0.29 7.27 -16.81
C SER A 362 0.51 8.53 -15.99
N ASP A 363 -0.58 9.28 -15.77
CA ASP A 363 -0.56 10.53 -14.99
C ASP A 363 0.03 10.33 -13.58
N ASN A 364 -0.18 9.16 -12.97
CA ASN A 364 0.37 8.82 -11.66
C ASN A 364 1.90 8.67 -11.69
N VAL A 365 2.45 8.01 -12.72
CA VAL A 365 3.90 7.88 -12.88
C VAL A 365 4.53 9.25 -13.11
N VAL A 366 3.91 10.08 -13.96
CA VAL A 366 4.37 11.45 -14.21
C VAL A 366 4.33 12.28 -12.91
N ALA A 367 3.26 12.19 -12.13
CA ALA A 367 3.13 12.88 -10.85
C ALA A 367 4.23 12.48 -9.85
N GLU A 368 4.49 11.19 -9.68
CA GLU A 368 5.55 10.71 -8.78
C GLU A 368 6.96 11.08 -9.30
N MET A 369 7.18 11.08 -10.61
CA MET A 369 8.46 11.53 -11.19
C MET A 369 8.72 13.01 -10.95
N VAL A 370 7.72 13.87 -11.14
CA VAL A 370 7.88 15.30 -10.87
C VAL A 370 8.02 15.57 -9.37
N ALA A 371 7.31 14.82 -8.52
CA ALA A 371 7.51 14.88 -7.08
C ALA A 371 8.94 14.46 -6.67
N ALA A 372 9.54 13.49 -7.36
CA ALA A 372 10.93 13.11 -7.13
C ALA A 372 11.91 14.19 -7.61
N LEU A 373 11.69 14.78 -8.80
CA LEU A 373 12.49 15.91 -9.29
C LEU A 373 12.49 17.07 -8.31
N ASN A 374 11.35 17.37 -7.69
CA ASN A 374 11.26 18.44 -6.67
C ASN A 374 12.27 18.22 -5.53
N VAL A 375 12.38 16.99 -5.03
CA VAL A 375 13.37 16.64 -3.99
C VAL A 375 14.79 16.67 -4.56
N PHE A 376 15.01 16.15 -5.76
CA PHE A 376 16.33 16.05 -6.38
C PHE A 376 16.95 17.42 -6.68
N VAL A 377 16.14 18.45 -6.95
CA VAL A 377 16.60 19.84 -7.17
C VAL A 377 17.21 20.46 -5.93
N LEU A 378 16.83 19.98 -4.74
CA LEU A 378 17.38 20.49 -3.48
C LEU A 378 18.82 20.01 -3.23
N ASP A 379 19.23 18.91 -3.87
CA ASP A 379 20.59 18.38 -3.78
C ASP A 379 21.51 19.05 -4.80
N ASP A 380 22.58 19.68 -4.31
CA ASP A 380 23.55 20.44 -5.12
C ASP A 380 24.32 19.57 -6.12
N SER A 381 24.47 18.27 -5.85
CA SER A 381 25.17 17.36 -6.76
C SER A 381 24.27 16.87 -7.91
N LEU A 382 22.95 16.87 -7.70
CA LEU A 382 21.96 16.39 -8.67
C LEU A 382 21.35 17.51 -9.51
N ALA A 383 21.18 18.72 -8.95
CA ALA A 383 20.56 19.84 -9.64
C ALA A 383 21.16 20.16 -11.03
N PRO A 384 22.49 20.10 -11.26
CA PRO A 384 23.06 20.34 -12.59
C PRO A 384 22.56 19.38 -13.67
N TYR A 385 22.31 18.11 -13.32
CA TYR A 385 21.82 17.11 -14.27
C TYR A 385 20.37 17.37 -14.69
N ILE A 386 19.56 17.97 -13.81
CA ILE A 386 18.18 18.37 -14.12
C ILE A 386 18.18 19.59 -15.04
N LEU A 387 19.06 20.56 -14.77
CA LEU A 387 19.24 21.77 -15.56
C LEU A 387 19.72 21.48 -16.99
N ASP A 388 20.78 20.70 -17.13
CA ASP A 388 21.34 20.36 -18.43
C ASP A 388 20.57 19.24 -19.14
N GLY A 389 19.78 18.47 -18.39
CA GLY A 389 18.96 17.38 -18.90
C GLY A 389 17.72 17.84 -19.68
N GLY A 390 17.43 19.14 -19.74
CA GLY A 390 16.27 19.67 -20.46
C GLY A 390 14.93 19.28 -19.81
N PHE A 391 14.90 19.21 -18.47
CA PHE A 391 13.67 18.95 -17.72
C PHE A 391 12.79 20.20 -17.64
N LEU A 392 13.34 21.41 -17.76
CA LEU A 392 12.54 22.64 -17.78
C LEU A 392 11.51 22.63 -18.91
N GLU A 393 11.88 22.14 -20.09
CA GLU A 393 10.98 21.96 -21.23
C GLU A 393 9.85 20.95 -20.97
N LEU A 394 10.08 19.98 -20.06
CA LEU A 394 9.07 19.01 -19.65
C LEU A 394 8.18 19.57 -18.53
N LEU A 395 8.73 20.37 -17.63
CA LEU A 395 8.03 20.92 -16.47
C LEU A 395 7.11 22.09 -16.83
N ILE A 396 7.51 22.96 -17.76
CA ILE A 396 6.74 24.16 -18.14
C ILE A 396 5.32 23.82 -18.61
N PRO A 397 5.08 22.83 -19.49
CA PRO A 397 3.71 22.44 -19.85
C PRO A 397 2.90 21.93 -18.65
N LEU A 398 3.55 21.26 -17.68
CA LEU A 398 2.91 20.66 -16.50
C LEU A 398 2.42 21.70 -15.49
N THR A 399 2.92 22.94 -15.53
CA THR A 399 2.35 24.04 -14.72
C THR A 399 0.91 24.39 -15.10
N ARG A 400 0.39 23.85 -16.21
CA ARG A 400 -1.00 24.00 -16.65
C ARG A 400 -1.82 22.72 -16.50
N SER A 401 -1.27 21.71 -15.83
CA SER A 401 -1.97 20.45 -15.58
C SER A 401 -3.23 20.68 -14.76
N PRO A 402 -4.37 20.02 -15.08
CA PRO A 402 -5.55 20.05 -14.24
C PRO A 402 -5.38 19.25 -12.94
N GLN A 403 -4.34 18.41 -12.84
CA GLN A 403 -4.01 17.69 -11.61
C GLN A 403 -3.20 18.60 -10.69
N VAL A 404 -3.83 19.03 -9.59
CA VAL A 404 -3.29 20.03 -8.65
C VAL A 404 -1.91 19.65 -8.11
N GLU A 405 -1.72 18.39 -7.72
CA GLU A 405 -0.44 17.91 -7.18
C GLU A 405 0.70 17.96 -8.22
N LEU A 406 0.42 17.56 -9.46
CA LEU A 406 1.37 17.61 -10.56
C LEU A 406 1.72 19.06 -10.94
N GLN A 407 0.70 19.93 -11.03
CA GLN A 407 0.89 21.36 -11.26
C GLN A 407 1.76 21.98 -10.17
N TYR A 408 1.48 21.69 -8.91
CA TYR A 408 2.22 22.21 -7.77
C TYR A 408 3.68 21.74 -7.80
N ASN A 409 3.92 20.43 -7.92
CA ASN A 409 5.27 19.88 -7.95
C ASN A 409 6.07 20.43 -9.14
N ALA A 410 5.46 20.63 -10.31
CA ALA A 410 6.13 21.27 -11.45
C ALA A 410 6.54 22.71 -11.14
N CYS A 411 5.63 23.51 -10.54
CA CYS A 411 5.92 24.90 -10.16
C CYS A 411 7.06 24.99 -9.14
N VAL A 412 7.03 24.17 -8.09
CA VAL A 412 8.08 24.18 -7.05
C VAL A 412 9.41 23.72 -7.62
N THR A 413 9.41 22.68 -8.47
CA THR A 413 10.64 22.20 -9.13
C THR A 413 11.27 23.31 -9.99
N ILE A 414 10.47 24.02 -10.80
CA ILE A 414 10.95 25.17 -11.60
C ILE A 414 11.50 26.27 -10.68
N SER A 415 10.82 26.55 -9.56
CA SER A 415 11.26 27.56 -8.59
C SER A 415 12.59 27.21 -7.94
N GLY A 416 12.78 25.95 -7.52
CA GLY A 416 14.05 25.46 -6.98
C GLY A 416 15.20 25.57 -7.98
N LEU A 417 14.94 25.25 -9.26
CA LEU A 417 15.91 25.42 -10.34
C LEU A 417 16.24 26.89 -10.60
N ALA A 418 15.27 27.79 -10.48
CA ALA A 418 15.50 29.23 -10.53
C ALA A 418 16.37 29.72 -9.36
N GLY A 419 16.26 29.11 -8.18
CA GLY A 419 17.18 29.39 -7.05
C GLY A 419 18.64 29.03 -7.33
N LYS A 420 18.89 28.17 -8.33
CA LYS A 420 20.24 27.82 -8.83
C LYS A 420 20.63 28.63 -10.08
N ALA A 421 19.93 29.72 -10.38
CA ALA A 421 20.06 30.48 -11.63
C ALA A 421 21.45 31.06 -11.92
N GLY A 422 22.32 31.22 -10.92
CA GLY A 422 23.71 31.65 -11.14
C GLY A 422 24.52 30.70 -12.04
N GLU A 423 24.25 29.40 -11.97
CA GLU A 423 24.85 28.37 -12.83
C GLU A 423 23.93 28.01 -14.02
N ALA A 424 22.62 28.26 -13.88
CA ALA A 424 21.58 27.84 -14.81
C ALA A 424 21.08 28.92 -15.79
N ALA A 425 21.66 30.13 -15.76
CA ALA A 425 21.11 31.31 -16.42
C ALA A 425 20.78 31.07 -17.90
N ASP A 426 21.72 30.48 -18.64
CA ASP A 426 21.57 30.19 -20.07
C ASP A 426 20.36 29.28 -20.36
N ARG A 427 20.09 28.31 -19.48
CA ARG A 427 18.96 27.37 -19.63
C ARG A 427 17.63 28.04 -19.37
N LEU A 428 17.54 28.83 -18.30
CA LEU A 428 16.34 29.61 -17.96
C LEU A 428 16.02 30.65 -19.04
N VAL A 429 17.04 31.26 -19.65
CA VAL A 429 16.89 32.14 -20.82
C VAL A 429 16.36 31.35 -22.03
N GLN A 430 16.87 30.15 -22.30
CA GLN A 430 16.46 29.33 -23.46
C GLN A 430 15.00 28.87 -23.41
N VAL A 431 14.43 28.72 -22.21
CA VAL A 431 13.04 28.31 -21.98
C VAL A 431 12.12 29.47 -21.62
N TRP A 432 12.61 30.71 -21.73
CA TRP A 432 11.84 31.89 -21.35
C TRP A 432 10.53 32.01 -22.14
N ASP A 433 10.57 31.73 -23.45
CA ASP A 433 9.45 31.87 -24.38
C ASP A 433 8.87 30.54 -24.90
N ARG A 434 9.48 29.41 -24.54
CA ARG A 434 9.11 28.07 -24.99
C ARG A 434 9.45 26.98 -23.96
N PRO A 435 8.80 25.81 -24.00
CA PRO A 435 7.62 25.48 -24.81
C PRO A 435 6.35 26.15 -24.28
N ASP A 436 5.27 26.15 -25.07
CA ASP A 436 3.94 26.64 -24.67
C ASP A 436 3.94 28.02 -24.01
N GLY A 437 4.62 28.99 -24.64
CA GLY A 437 4.76 30.35 -24.12
C GLY A 437 5.82 30.51 -23.02
N GLY A 438 6.49 29.42 -22.64
CA GLY A 438 7.67 29.40 -21.79
C GLY A 438 7.43 29.80 -20.35
N LEU A 439 8.56 30.00 -19.65
CA LEU A 439 8.59 30.46 -18.26
C LEU A 439 7.83 31.78 -18.09
N GLN A 440 7.91 32.69 -19.06
CA GLN A 440 7.23 33.99 -18.98
C GLN A 440 5.70 33.85 -18.95
N SER A 441 5.13 32.91 -19.70
CA SER A 441 3.68 32.72 -19.74
C SER A 441 3.16 32.09 -18.46
N TYR A 442 3.91 31.14 -17.89
CA TYR A 442 3.64 30.60 -16.55
C TYR A 442 3.62 31.71 -15.50
N LEU A 443 4.70 32.49 -15.41
CA LEU A 443 4.82 33.57 -14.42
C LEU A 443 3.73 34.63 -14.60
N ALA A 444 3.49 35.09 -15.83
CA ALA A 444 2.46 36.10 -16.10
C ALA A 444 1.05 35.62 -15.75
N SER A 445 0.76 34.32 -15.96
CA SER A 445 -0.54 33.73 -15.63
C SER A 445 -0.74 33.63 -14.13
N PHE A 446 0.25 33.13 -13.38
CA PHE A 446 0.10 32.88 -11.95
C PHE A 446 0.18 34.16 -11.11
N LEU A 447 0.84 35.18 -11.62
CA LEU A 447 0.87 36.52 -11.01
C LEU A 447 -0.40 37.33 -11.33
N ALA A 448 -1.28 36.86 -12.22
CA ALA A 448 -2.51 37.58 -12.50
C ALA A 448 -3.35 37.77 -11.23
N VAL A 449 -3.95 38.96 -11.12
CA VAL A 449 -4.89 39.30 -10.04
C VAL A 449 -6.30 39.01 -10.56
N ASP A 450 -6.66 37.74 -10.52
CA ASP A 450 -7.96 37.18 -10.88
C ASP A 450 -8.62 36.49 -9.67
N GLU A 451 -9.96 36.56 -9.61
CA GLU A 451 -10.76 35.88 -8.59
C GLU A 451 -10.73 34.37 -8.88
N GLY A 452 -9.85 33.63 -8.19
CA GLY A 452 -9.78 32.16 -8.27
C GLY A 452 -8.37 31.56 -8.33
N MET A 453 -7.32 32.37 -8.53
CA MET A 453 -5.95 31.87 -8.55
C MET A 453 -5.42 31.61 -7.14
N ASP A 454 -4.90 30.39 -6.96
CA ASP A 454 -4.36 29.87 -5.71
C ASP A 454 -3.24 30.77 -5.14
N PRO A 455 -3.37 31.25 -3.89
CA PRO A 455 -2.37 32.09 -3.22
C PRO A 455 -0.98 31.43 -3.10
N VAL A 456 -0.93 30.12 -2.92
CA VAL A 456 0.34 29.38 -2.77
C VAL A 456 1.07 29.35 -4.10
N LEU A 457 0.39 29.00 -5.19
CA LEU A 457 0.95 29.02 -6.53
C LEU A 457 1.40 30.43 -6.96
N ARG A 458 0.65 31.47 -6.59
CA ARG A 458 1.04 32.87 -6.80
C ARG A 458 2.31 33.22 -6.02
N SER A 459 2.43 32.75 -4.79
CA SER A 459 3.63 32.96 -3.95
C SER A 459 4.87 32.26 -4.51
N ILE A 460 4.72 31.04 -5.03
CA ILE A 460 5.79 30.31 -5.73
C ILE A 460 6.23 31.09 -6.99
N ALA A 461 5.28 31.65 -7.75
CA ALA A 461 5.62 32.47 -8.93
C ALA A 461 6.37 33.75 -8.55
N LEU A 462 5.95 34.46 -7.49
CA LEU A 462 6.67 35.63 -6.97
C LEU A 462 8.09 35.27 -6.55
N TRP A 463 8.25 34.18 -5.82
CA TRP A 463 9.56 33.72 -5.36
C TRP A 463 10.46 33.35 -6.53
N THR A 464 9.92 32.66 -7.52
CA THR A 464 10.65 32.36 -8.76
C THR A 464 11.15 33.65 -9.41
N VAL A 465 10.32 34.71 -9.47
CA VAL A 465 10.76 36.03 -9.96
C VAL A 465 11.90 36.61 -9.12
N THR A 466 11.81 36.55 -7.78
CA THR A 466 12.89 36.99 -6.87
C THR A 466 14.20 36.28 -7.20
N GLN A 467 14.18 34.96 -7.30
CA GLN A 467 15.38 34.15 -7.61
C GLN A 467 15.97 34.51 -8.97
N LEU A 468 15.14 34.77 -9.98
CA LEU A 468 15.61 35.21 -11.30
C LEU A 468 16.25 36.60 -11.25
N LEU A 469 15.72 37.54 -10.47
CA LEU A 469 16.29 38.88 -10.31
C LEU A 469 17.62 38.86 -9.52
N GLU A 470 17.76 37.93 -8.59
CA GLU A 470 18.95 37.75 -7.75
C GLU A 470 20.02 36.84 -8.39
N SER A 471 19.72 36.24 -9.56
CA SER A 471 20.58 35.29 -10.27
C SER A 471 21.95 35.81 -10.73
N ASN A 472 22.22 37.11 -10.58
CA ASN A 472 23.36 37.83 -11.17
C ASN A 472 23.45 37.74 -12.72
N SER A 473 22.42 37.21 -13.40
CA SER A 473 22.35 37.18 -14.86
C SER A 473 21.68 38.44 -15.41
N PRO A 474 22.40 39.30 -16.16
CA PRO A 474 21.81 40.49 -16.77
C PRO A 474 20.68 40.15 -17.73
N ASP A 475 20.77 39.02 -18.43
CA ASP A 475 19.76 38.60 -19.40
C ASP A 475 18.46 38.21 -18.70
N LEU A 476 18.52 37.40 -17.63
CA LEU A 476 17.33 37.04 -16.86
C LEU A 476 16.68 38.26 -16.19
N VAL A 477 17.50 39.13 -15.61
CA VAL A 477 17.06 40.40 -15.04
C VAL A 477 16.32 41.25 -16.08
N ASN A 478 16.92 41.41 -17.27
CA ASN A 478 16.31 42.17 -18.36
C ASN A 478 15.01 41.52 -18.86
N LEU A 479 14.96 40.20 -18.98
CA LEU A 479 13.76 39.47 -19.40
C LEU A 479 12.60 39.66 -18.42
N VAL A 480 12.86 39.58 -17.12
CA VAL A 480 11.84 39.80 -16.08
C VAL A 480 11.38 41.26 -16.06
N THR A 481 12.32 42.21 -15.96
CA THR A 481 12.02 43.66 -15.80
C THR A 481 11.38 44.28 -17.04
N SER A 482 11.67 43.77 -18.24
CA SER A 482 11.07 44.25 -19.48
C SER A 482 9.71 43.62 -19.80
N HIS A 483 9.31 42.55 -19.09
CA HIS A 483 8.07 41.85 -19.40
C HIS A 483 6.83 42.58 -18.84
N PRO A 484 5.96 43.15 -19.71
CA PRO A 484 4.97 44.15 -19.31
C PRO A 484 3.88 43.59 -18.39
N SER A 485 3.53 42.31 -18.53
CA SER A 485 2.50 41.68 -17.68
C SER A 485 3.04 41.25 -16.33
N ILE A 486 4.32 40.88 -16.21
CA ILE A 486 4.90 40.36 -14.96
C ILE A 486 5.01 41.51 -13.97
N ILE A 487 5.72 42.58 -14.35
CA ILE A 487 5.91 43.76 -13.48
C ILE A 487 4.57 44.40 -13.10
N LYS A 488 3.68 44.62 -14.08
CA LYS A 488 2.36 45.19 -13.82
C LYS A 488 1.53 44.35 -12.84
N ASN A 489 1.63 43.03 -12.90
CA ASN A 489 0.91 42.14 -12.00
C ASN A 489 1.51 42.15 -10.59
N ILE A 490 2.84 42.19 -10.46
CA ILE A 490 3.53 42.32 -9.17
C ILE A 490 3.19 43.64 -8.50
N ASP A 491 3.19 44.75 -9.25
CA ASP A 491 2.75 46.08 -8.77
C ASP A 491 1.34 46.03 -8.18
N LYS A 492 0.41 45.36 -8.88
CA LYS A 492 -0.95 45.18 -8.37
C LYS A 492 -0.95 44.39 -7.08
N ILE A 493 -0.25 43.25 -7.01
CA ILE A 493 -0.19 42.41 -5.81
C ILE A 493 0.34 43.20 -4.62
N ALA A 494 1.46 43.92 -4.78
CA ALA A 494 2.04 44.74 -3.72
C ALA A 494 1.09 45.86 -3.24
N SER A 495 0.28 46.40 -4.14
CA SER A 495 -0.72 47.44 -3.81
C SER A 495 -1.93 46.91 -3.05
N ILE A 496 -2.21 45.60 -3.07
CA ILE A 496 -3.33 44.99 -2.30
C ILE A 496 -3.15 45.25 -0.80
N GLY A 497 -1.92 45.20 -0.29
CA GLY A 497 -1.62 45.50 1.12
C GLY A 497 -1.82 46.96 1.53
N SER A 498 -1.88 47.88 0.56
CA SER A 498 -2.10 49.32 0.80
C SER A 498 -3.58 49.72 0.88
N LEU A 499 -4.48 48.83 0.47
CA LEU A 499 -5.93 49.05 0.48
C LEU A 499 -6.52 48.51 1.79
N SER A 500 -7.02 49.42 2.61
CA SER A 500 -7.76 49.11 3.84
C SER A 500 -9.17 48.58 3.56
N ASP A 501 -9.34 47.62 2.65
CA ASP A 501 -10.66 47.09 2.29
C ASP A 501 -10.78 45.60 2.61
N SER A 502 -11.50 45.36 3.71
CA SER A 502 -11.98 44.07 4.19
C SER A 502 -12.84 43.28 3.18
N GLU A 503 -13.19 43.86 2.03
CA GLU A 503 -14.09 43.25 1.04
C GLU A 503 -13.40 42.28 0.09
N LEU A 504 -12.09 42.45 -0.21
CA LEU A 504 -11.28 41.47 -0.95
C LEU A 504 -10.78 40.32 -0.06
N ARG A 505 -10.59 40.58 1.24
CA ARG A 505 -10.27 39.53 2.23
C ARG A 505 -11.41 38.51 2.33
N ASN A 506 -12.66 38.95 2.22
CA ASN A 506 -13.83 38.09 2.42
C ASN A 506 -14.22 37.21 1.22
N SER A 507 -13.70 37.43 0.01
CA SER A 507 -14.02 36.60 -1.17
C SER A 507 -13.07 35.43 -1.39
N ALA A 508 -11.94 35.38 -0.67
CA ALA A 508 -10.90 34.36 -0.82
C ALA A 508 -11.06 33.12 0.11
N TYR A 509 -11.99 33.16 1.07
CA TYR A 509 -12.20 32.07 2.03
C TYR A 509 -12.98 30.91 1.42
N THR A 510 -12.34 30.04 0.65
CA THR A 510 -12.80 28.66 0.43
C THR A 510 -11.69 27.76 -0.13
N THR A 511 -10.73 27.31 0.68
CA THR A 511 -9.99 26.07 0.36
C THR A 511 -9.69 25.25 1.62
N ASP A 512 -10.75 24.71 2.21
CA ASP A 512 -10.70 23.72 3.31
C ASP A 512 -10.32 22.32 2.76
N SER A 513 -9.19 22.23 2.05
CA SER A 513 -8.71 20.99 1.45
C SER A 513 -7.45 20.48 2.14
N LEU A 514 -7.44 19.19 2.48
CA LEU A 514 -6.29 18.47 3.04
C LEU A 514 -4.99 18.64 2.22
N VAL A 515 -5.14 19.01 0.95
CA VAL A 515 -4.07 19.27 -0.02
C VAL A 515 -3.36 20.60 0.30
N GLY A 516 -4.11 21.64 0.69
CA GLY A 516 -3.55 22.94 1.11
C GLY A 516 -2.68 22.84 2.37
N GLN A 517 -3.08 22.02 3.35
CA GLN A 517 -2.29 21.80 4.58
C GLN A 517 -0.98 21.05 4.34
N ARG A 518 -0.96 20.07 3.41
CA ARG A 518 0.27 19.37 3.01
C ARG A 518 1.18 20.26 2.15
N MET A 519 0.60 21.14 1.35
CA MET A 519 1.31 22.07 0.46
C MET A 519 1.87 23.29 1.19
N SER A 520 1.30 23.69 2.34
CA SER A 520 1.94 24.63 3.26
C SER A 520 3.29 24.09 3.72
N ARG A 521 3.39 22.80 4.12
CA ARG A 521 4.67 22.24 4.59
C ARG A 521 5.78 22.23 3.54
N ALA A 522 5.47 21.90 2.28
CA ALA A 522 6.46 21.95 1.20
C ALA A 522 6.89 23.39 0.85
N PHE A 523 5.97 24.35 1.02
CA PHE A 523 6.28 25.78 1.00
C PHE A 523 7.21 26.10 2.18
N ASP A 524 6.83 25.80 3.42
CA ASP A 524 7.57 26.07 4.65
C ASP A 524 8.98 25.46 4.67
N ASP A 525 9.15 24.23 4.18
CA ASP A 525 10.44 23.54 4.03
C ASP A 525 11.34 24.24 2.99
N ALA A 526 10.77 24.73 1.88
CA ALA A 526 11.49 25.50 0.87
C ALA A 526 11.90 26.91 1.36
N TYR A 527 11.21 27.44 2.38
CA TYR A 527 11.46 28.75 3.00
C TYR A 527 12.17 28.69 4.37
N GLY A 528 12.52 27.50 4.89
CA GLY A 528 13.18 27.33 6.18
C GLY A 528 12.33 27.77 7.39
N VAL A 529 11.00 27.67 7.28
CA VAL A 529 10.05 27.98 8.35
C VAL A 529 9.84 26.75 9.23
N ASP A 530 9.84 26.93 10.56
CA ASP A 530 9.68 25.86 11.54
C ASP A 530 8.29 25.18 11.40
N PRO A 531 8.23 23.90 10.99
CA PRO A 531 6.98 23.20 10.68
C PRO A 531 6.12 22.86 11.93
N GLU A 532 6.57 23.19 13.14
CA GLU A 532 5.84 22.91 14.40
C GLU A 532 4.85 24.01 14.84
N ASN A 533 4.67 25.11 14.10
CA ASN A 533 3.71 26.15 14.49
C ASN A 533 2.30 25.93 13.89
N PRO A 534 1.30 25.43 14.65
CA PRO A 534 0.01 24.99 14.10
C PRO A 534 -1.00 26.13 13.87
N ASP A 535 -0.58 27.39 14.09
CA ASP A 535 -1.44 28.59 14.11
C ASP A 535 -1.20 29.53 12.90
N GLU A 536 -0.66 29.05 11.78
CA GLU A 536 -0.66 29.86 10.54
C GLU A 536 -2.07 29.89 9.93
N ASN A 537 -2.75 31.02 10.08
CA ASN A 537 -4.00 31.30 9.35
C ASN A 537 -3.68 31.68 7.90
N ASP A 538 -4.63 31.48 6.97
CA ASP A 538 -4.53 31.92 5.56
C ASP A 538 -4.12 33.41 5.43
N ASP A 539 -4.47 34.24 6.42
CA ASP A 539 -4.06 35.65 6.51
C ASP A 539 -2.51 35.83 6.52
N ASP A 540 -1.74 34.88 7.06
CA ASP A 540 -0.27 34.95 7.12
C ASP A 540 0.39 34.66 5.77
N ILE A 541 -0.15 33.72 4.99
CA ILE A 541 0.30 33.42 3.62
C ILE A 541 0.07 34.63 2.71
N TYR A 542 -1.10 35.25 2.80
CA TYR A 542 -1.41 36.46 2.03
C TYR A 542 -0.51 37.64 2.40
N ASN A 543 -0.23 37.84 3.70
CA ASN A 543 0.68 38.89 4.15
C ASN A 543 2.12 38.64 3.67
N ARG A 544 2.62 37.39 3.73
CA ARG A 544 3.93 37.01 3.18
C ARG A 544 4.01 37.27 1.68
N MET A 545 2.98 36.88 0.94
CA MET A 545 2.89 37.11 -0.51
C MET A 545 2.95 38.60 -0.85
N ILE A 546 2.23 39.45 -0.11
CA ILE A 546 2.27 40.91 -0.30
C ILE A 546 3.66 41.48 0.00
N ASN A 547 4.27 41.06 1.11
CA ASN A 547 5.62 41.49 1.48
C ASN A 547 6.63 41.10 0.40
N LEU A 548 6.57 39.85 -0.08
CA LEU A 548 7.43 39.37 -1.16
C LEU A 548 7.24 40.18 -2.44
N ALA A 549 6.01 40.53 -2.81
CA ALA A 549 5.76 41.39 -3.96
C ALA A 549 6.36 42.80 -3.77
N GLN A 550 6.31 43.36 -2.56
CA GLN A 550 6.94 44.64 -2.24
C GLN A 550 8.48 44.57 -2.30
N ASP A 551 9.05 43.45 -1.86
CA ASP A 551 10.49 43.19 -1.94
C ASP A 551 10.93 43.07 -3.41
N VAL A 552 10.17 42.35 -4.25
CA VAL A 552 10.44 42.24 -5.69
C VAL A 552 10.38 43.61 -6.37
N ILE A 553 9.39 44.46 -6.06
CA ILE A 553 9.32 45.82 -6.60
C ILE A 553 10.53 46.63 -6.17
N SER A 554 10.95 46.49 -4.90
CA SER A 554 12.14 47.16 -4.38
C SER A 554 13.39 46.71 -5.12
N LEU A 555 13.53 45.41 -5.42
CA LEU A 555 14.62 44.88 -6.25
C LEU A 555 14.61 45.46 -7.67
N VAL A 556 13.45 45.50 -8.33
CA VAL A 556 13.28 46.07 -9.68
C VAL A 556 13.63 47.57 -9.70
N HIS A 557 13.20 48.35 -8.71
CA HIS A 557 13.46 49.78 -8.64
C HIS A 557 14.89 50.12 -8.18
N ASN A 558 15.50 49.28 -7.35
CA ASN A 558 16.90 49.45 -6.94
C ASN A 558 17.87 49.12 -8.07
N GLN A 559 17.50 48.24 -9.01
CA GLN A 559 18.28 48.01 -10.23
C GLN A 559 18.29 49.22 -11.18
N ASP A 560 17.31 50.13 -11.07
CA ASP A 560 17.27 51.42 -11.77
C ASP A 560 18.17 52.50 -11.11
N GLN A 561 18.74 52.25 -9.92
CA GLN A 561 19.67 53.15 -9.22
C GLN A 561 21.11 52.60 -9.22
N ASP A 562 21.82 52.79 -10.34
CA ASP A 562 23.29 52.84 -10.46
C ASP A 562 24.14 51.68 -9.88
N VAL A 563 24.37 50.57 -10.61
CA VAL A 563 25.69 49.88 -10.66
C VAL A 563 25.86 49.05 -11.96
N TRP A 564 26.27 49.67 -13.09
CA TRP A 564 27.18 49.10 -14.12
C TRP A 564 27.76 50.23 -14.99
N ARG A 565 28.17 51.33 -14.35
CA ARG A 565 29.15 52.28 -14.90
C ARG A 565 30.37 52.27 -13.99
N HIS A 566 31.29 51.34 -14.25
CA HIS A 566 32.74 51.55 -14.39
C HIS A 566 33.45 50.22 -14.63
#